data_AF-A0A917KU02-F1
#
_entry.id   AF-A0A917KU02-F1
#
_cell.length_a   1.000
_cell.length_b   1.000
_cell.length_c   1.000
_cell.angle_alpha   90.00
_cell.angle_beta   90.00
_cell.angle_gamma   90.00
#
_symmetry.space_group_name_H-M   'P 1'
#
loop_
_entity.id
_entity.type
_entity.pdbx_description
1 polymer ?
#
loop_
_entity_poly.entity_id
_entity_poly.type
_entity_poly.pdbx_seq_one_letter_code
_entity_poly.pdbx_strand_id
1 'polypeptide(L)'
;MPGGPSRPRAGALTAVLITRPEPGASETAAACAALGWDAILAPAMLLQATPPVRLPRAQAVLLASRAAARALAPMALPVLAVGDGTAAEARARGFTNVRAAEGDAAALAEAATATLDPAAGPLLLAVGCGYGAELAAALRRRGFRVIRRVTYAAAPATALPPPALAALRAGRITAALFTSPRGARITIALLRQAGLAAAARGIRAIAISPRIAETLAVLPWASTDCTARPDPALLPARLGPPPV
;
A
#
# COMPACT_ATOMS: atom_id res chain seq x y z
N MET A 1 49.66 -19.39 3.27
CA MET A 1 48.88 -18.45 4.09
C MET A 1 47.67 -17.96 3.28
N PRO A 2 46.48 -18.56 3.39
CA PRO A 2 45.31 -18.08 2.66
C PRO A 2 44.45 -17.14 3.52
N GLY A 3 43.86 -16.13 2.88
CA GLY A 3 42.67 -15.43 3.40
C GLY A 3 42.93 -14.11 4.12
N GLY A 4 43.40 -13.09 3.39
CA GLY A 4 43.15 -11.70 3.81
C GLY A 4 41.64 -11.39 3.68
N PRO A 5 41.05 -10.59 4.58
CA PRO A 5 39.62 -10.30 4.55
C PRO A 5 39.25 -9.61 3.23
N SER A 6 38.27 -10.20 2.54
CA SER A 6 37.68 -9.66 1.34
C SER A 6 37.09 -8.27 1.64
N ARG A 7 37.59 -7.25 0.94
CA ARG A 7 36.94 -5.94 0.92
C ARG A 7 35.50 -6.11 0.41
N PRO A 8 34.50 -5.44 0.99
CA PRO A 8 33.15 -5.44 0.43
C PRO A 8 33.22 -4.93 -1.03
N ARG A 9 32.69 -5.71 -1.98
CA ARG A 9 32.58 -5.31 -3.38
C ARG A 9 31.81 -3.99 -3.47
N ALA A 10 32.35 -3.02 -4.19
CA ALA A 10 31.64 -1.80 -4.57
C ALA A 10 30.29 -2.18 -5.20
N GLY A 11 29.20 -1.61 -4.66
CA GLY A 11 27.83 -2.09 -4.82
C GLY A 11 27.39 -2.25 -6.27
N ALA A 12 27.01 -3.47 -6.62
CA ALA A 12 26.36 -3.79 -7.89
C ALA A 12 25.03 -3.00 -8.03
N LEU A 13 24.68 -2.66 -9.27
CA LEU A 13 23.50 -1.87 -9.67
C LEU A 13 22.19 -2.66 -9.51
N THR A 14 21.81 -2.98 -8.28
CA THR A 14 20.75 -3.97 -7.98
C THR A 14 19.56 -3.41 -7.21
N ALA A 15 19.35 -2.08 -7.25
CA ALA A 15 18.24 -1.48 -6.53
C ALA A 15 16.95 -1.44 -7.36
N VAL A 16 15.82 -1.73 -6.70
CA VAL A 16 14.47 -1.62 -7.24
C VAL A 16 13.70 -0.53 -6.50
N LEU A 17 13.12 0.41 -7.25
CA LEU A 17 12.26 1.45 -6.73
C LEU A 17 10.82 0.95 -6.57
N ILE A 18 10.27 1.00 -5.36
CA ILE A 18 8.91 0.54 -5.07
C ILE A 18 7.99 1.73 -4.88
N THR A 19 7.06 1.93 -5.82
CA THR A 19 6.15 3.09 -5.81
C THR A 19 4.78 2.81 -5.18
N ARG A 20 4.53 1.55 -4.82
CA ARG A 20 3.27 1.09 -4.21
C ARG A 20 3.08 1.77 -2.85
N PRO A 21 1.86 2.24 -2.51
CA PRO A 21 1.56 2.76 -1.17
C PRO A 21 1.62 1.67 -0.10
N GLU A 22 1.87 2.06 1.16
CA GLU A 22 1.73 1.17 2.31
C GLU A 22 0.27 0.70 2.50
N PRO A 23 0.02 -0.51 3.03
CA PRO A 23 0.97 -1.55 3.47
C PRO A 23 1.72 -2.28 2.33
N GLY A 24 1.26 -2.08 1.11
CA GLY A 24 1.71 -2.88 -0.03
C GLY A 24 3.18 -2.68 -0.39
N ALA A 25 3.74 -1.51 -0.09
CA ALA A 25 5.15 -1.21 -0.33
C ALA A 25 6.05 -2.18 0.45
N SER A 26 5.79 -2.36 1.75
CA SER A 26 6.57 -3.26 2.61
C SER A 26 6.47 -4.73 2.17
N GLU A 27 5.28 -5.20 1.78
CA GLU A 27 5.11 -6.56 1.23
C GLU A 27 5.93 -6.77 -0.04
N THR A 28 5.87 -5.81 -0.96
CA THR A 28 6.63 -5.87 -2.21
C THR A 28 8.13 -5.78 -1.95
N ALA A 29 8.57 -4.99 -0.97
CA ALA A 29 9.98 -4.87 -0.59
C ALA A 29 10.53 -6.19 -0.05
N ALA A 30 9.80 -6.84 0.86
CA ALA A 30 10.19 -8.15 1.37
C ALA A 30 10.30 -9.20 0.25
N ALA A 31 9.34 -9.22 -0.68
CA ALA A 31 9.36 -10.13 -1.82
C ALA A 31 10.52 -9.84 -2.78
N CYS A 32 10.90 -8.58 -3.01
CA CYS A 32 12.06 -8.22 -3.83
C CYS A 32 13.38 -8.59 -3.13
N ALA A 33 13.48 -8.35 -1.82
CA ALA A 33 14.66 -8.71 -1.03
C ALA A 33 14.90 -10.22 -1.02
N ALA A 34 13.83 -11.03 -0.96
CA ALA A 34 13.91 -12.49 -1.08
C ALA A 34 14.48 -12.96 -2.44
N LEU A 35 14.40 -12.12 -3.48
CA LEU A 35 15.00 -12.35 -4.80
C LEU A 35 16.42 -11.75 -4.93
N GLY A 36 16.98 -11.16 -3.86
CA GLY A 36 18.31 -10.56 -3.84
C GLY A 36 18.39 -9.11 -4.30
N TRP A 37 17.24 -8.43 -4.48
CA TRP A 37 17.21 -7.02 -4.87
C TRP A 37 17.29 -6.08 -3.65
N ASP A 38 17.99 -4.96 -3.80
CA ASP A 38 17.95 -3.86 -2.83
C ASP A 38 16.65 -3.06 -3.01
N ALA A 39 15.69 -3.26 -2.10
CA ALA A 39 14.36 -2.66 -2.20
C ALA A 39 14.33 -1.24 -1.62
N ILE A 40 14.17 -0.24 -2.50
CA ILE A 40 14.10 1.17 -2.12
C ILE A 40 12.65 1.67 -2.20
N LEU A 41 12.08 1.98 -1.04
CA LEU A 41 10.72 2.50 -0.95
C LEU A 41 10.66 3.96 -1.41
N ALA A 42 9.80 4.22 -2.39
CA ALA A 42 9.37 5.57 -2.78
C ALA A 42 7.86 5.60 -3.08
N PRO A 43 7.00 5.40 -2.07
CA PRO A 43 5.56 5.35 -2.27
C PRO A 43 5.04 6.63 -2.92
N ALA A 44 4.38 6.50 -4.07
CA ALA A 44 3.86 7.65 -4.81
C ALA A 44 2.64 8.29 -4.12
N MET A 45 1.96 7.53 -3.28
CA MET A 45 0.89 8.02 -2.43
C MET A 45 1.20 7.66 -0.98
N LEU A 46 0.99 8.61 -0.09
CA LEU A 46 1.21 8.48 1.34
C LEU A 46 -0.14 8.46 2.04
N LEU A 47 -0.29 7.52 2.97
CA LEU A 47 -1.43 7.52 3.88
C LEU A 47 -1.21 8.64 4.89
N GLN A 48 -2.06 9.65 4.85
CA GLN A 48 -2.12 10.71 5.85
C GLN A 48 -3.24 10.37 6.82
N ALA A 49 -2.91 10.29 8.10
CA ALA A 49 -3.92 10.27 9.15
C ALA A 49 -4.74 11.56 9.04
N THR A 50 -6.06 11.42 9.10
CA THR A 50 -6.90 12.60 9.31
C THR A 50 -6.82 13.02 10.78
N PRO A 51 -6.99 14.31 11.10
CA PRO A 51 -7.06 14.76 12.50
C PRO A 51 -8.03 13.88 13.30
N PRO A 52 -7.69 13.55 14.57
CA PRO A 52 -8.55 12.73 15.40
C PRO A 52 -9.90 13.45 15.58
N VAL A 53 -10.95 12.88 15.02
CA VAL A 53 -12.32 13.34 15.25
C VAL A 53 -12.89 12.55 16.42
N ARG A 54 -13.57 13.23 17.34
CA ARG A 54 -14.28 12.58 18.44
C ARG A 54 -15.21 11.52 17.86
N LEU A 55 -14.93 10.26 18.19
CA LEU A 55 -15.73 9.14 17.72
C LEU A 55 -17.04 9.15 18.50
N PRO A 56 -18.20 9.08 17.81
CA PRO A 56 -19.48 8.97 18.50
C PRO A 56 -19.57 7.62 19.21
N ARG A 57 -20.44 7.52 20.21
CA ARG A 57 -20.79 6.23 20.82
C ARG A 57 -21.24 5.27 19.72
N ALA A 58 -20.61 4.11 19.66
CA ALA A 58 -20.87 3.05 18.70
C ALA A 58 -20.83 1.70 19.42
N GLN A 59 -21.56 0.72 18.89
CA GLN A 59 -21.56 -0.64 19.45
C GLN A 59 -20.36 -1.47 18.98
N ALA A 60 -19.83 -1.17 17.79
CA ALA A 60 -18.68 -1.85 17.19
C ALA A 60 -17.98 -0.97 16.16
N VAL A 61 -16.72 -1.32 15.88
CA VAL A 61 -15.88 -0.73 14.83
C VAL A 61 -15.72 -1.73 13.69
N LEU A 62 -15.92 -1.27 12.46
CA LEU A 62 -15.73 -2.07 11.25
C LEU A 62 -14.48 -1.56 10.52
N LEU A 63 -13.55 -2.48 10.26
CA LEU A 63 -12.29 -2.24 9.56
C LEU A 63 -12.29 -2.98 8.23
N ALA A 64 -12.56 -2.24 7.15
CA ALA A 64 -12.58 -2.77 5.79
C ALA A 64 -11.19 -2.82 5.14
N SER A 65 -10.13 -2.43 5.84
CA SER A 65 -8.75 -2.50 5.34
C SER A 65 -7.73 -2.41 6.47
N ARG A 66 -6.52 -2.94 6.23
CA ARG A 66 -5.35 -2.78 7.12
C ARG A 66 -5.01 -1.29 7.33
N ALA A 67 -5.17 -0.46 6.30
CA ALA A 67 -4.95 0.98 6.40
C ALA A 67 -5.90 1.66 7.39
N ALA A 68 -7.17 1.24 7.42
CA ALA A 68 -8.13 1.72 8.41
C ALA A 68 -7.74 1.31 9.83
N ALA A 69 -7.21 0.08 10.02
CA ALA A 69 -6.72 -0.41 11.30
C ALA A 69 -5.55 0.43 11.85
N ARG A 70 -4.59 0.80 10.98
CA ARG A 70 -3.43 1.64 11.35
C ARG A 70 -3.83 3.06 11.73
N ALA A 71 -4.76 3.63 10.97
CA ALA A 71 -5.15 5.03 11.09
C ALA A 71 -6.01 5.31 12.33
N LEU A 72 -6.60 4.28 12.94
CA LEU A 72 -7.44 4.42 14.11
C LEU A 72 -6.65 4.16 15.40
N ALA A 73 -6.85 5.01 16.41
CA ALA A 73 -6.35 4.74 17.75
C ALA A 73 -7.14 3.57 18.37
N PRO A 74 -6.51 2.69 19.17
CA PRO A 74 -7.21 1.61 19.84
C PRO A 74 -8.29 2.15 20.78
N MET A 75 -9.42 1.45 20.86
CA MET A 75 -10.53 1.77 21.77
C MET A 75 -11.17 0.50 22.32
N ALA A 76 -11.84 0.62 23.46
CA ALA A 76 -12.53 -0.48 24.13
C ALA A 76 -13.90 -0.79 23.47
N LEU A 77 -13.91 -1.05 22.17
CA LEU A 77 -15.09 -1.50 21.42
C LEU A 77 -14.76 -2.81 20.67
N PRO A 78 -15.75 -3.69 20.47
CA PRO A 78 -15.63 -4.81 19.55
C PRO A 78 -15.24 -4.34 18.14
N VAL A 79 -14.30 -5.06 17.51
CA VAL A 79 -13.83 -4.78 16.15
C VAL A 79 -14.15 -5.96 15.25
N LEU A 80 -14.80 -5.67 14.12
CA LEU A 80 -14.95 -6.60 13.00
C LEU A 80 -14.03 -6.17 11.86
N ALA A 81 -13.11 -7.04 11.47
CA ALA A 81 -12.15 -6.80 10.40
C ALA A 81 -12.47 -7.65 9.18
N VAL A 82 -12.28 -7.14 7.97
CA VAL A 82 -12.58 -7.83 6.69
C VAL A 82 -11.74 -9.09 6.40
N GLY A 83 -10.85 -9.49 7.31
CA GLY A 83 -10.02 -10.68 7.16
C GLY A 83 -8.83 -10.67 8.11
N ASP A 84 -8.12 -11.80 8.19
CA ASP A 84 -7.06 -12.02 9.17
C ASP A 84 -5.94 -11.00 9.11
N GLY A 85 -5.53 -10.60 7.92
CA GLY A 85 -4.49 -9.58 7.79
C GLY A 85 -4.90 -8.23 8.38
N THR A 86 -6.19 -7.87 8.27
CA THR A 86 -6.71 -6.63 8.89
C THR A 86 -6.91 -6.80 10.39
N ALA A 87 -7.32 -7.98 10.85
CA ALA A 87 -7.44 -8.30 12.26
C ALA A 87 -6.07 -8.30 12.98
N ALA A 88 -5.06 -8.91 12.37
CA ALA A 88 -3.69 -8.92 12.87
C ALA A 88 -3.12 -7.51 12.99
N GLU A 89 -3.33 -6.66 11.99
CA GLU A 89 -2.94 -5.25 12.03
C GLU A 89 -3.64 -4.49 13.17
N ALA A 90 -4.94 -4.70 13.38
CA ALA A 90 -5.66 -4.08 14.49
C ALA A 90 -5.11 -4.53 15.85
N ARG A 91 -4.83 -5.83 16.02
CA ARG A 91 -4.22 -6.35 17.26
C ARG A 91 -2.84 -5.75 17.50
N ALA A 92 -2.01 -5.63 16.47
CA ALA A 92 -0.70 -4.99 16.56
C ALA A 92 -0.77 -3.50 16.97
N ARG A 93 -1.90 -2.83 16.70
CA ARG A 93 -2.19 -1.46 17.13
C ARG A 93 -2.78 -1.36 18.55
N GLY A 94 -3.03 -2.48 19.21
CA GLY A 94 -3.53 -2.53 20.60
C GLY A 94 -5.04 -2.72 20.74
N PHE A 95 -5.78 -3.06 19.68
CA PHE A 95 -7.17 -3.48 19.81
C PHE A 95 -7.25 -4.88 20.43
N THR A 96 -8.04 -5.04 21.49
CA THR A 96 -8.08 -6.27 22.29
C THR A 96 -9.25 -7.20 21.92
N ASN A 97 -10.37 -6.65 21.46
CA ASN A 97 -11.55 -7.42 21.03
C ASN A 97 -11.70 -7.36 19.50
N VAL A 98 -11.00 -8.23 18.77
CA VAL A 98 -10.96 -8.23 17.30
C VAL A 98 -11.39 -9.59 16.75
N ARG A 99 -12.41 -9.59 15.88
CA ARG A 99 -12.85 -10.75 15.10
C ARG A 99 -12.64 -10.49 13.61
N ALA A 100 -12.10 -11.47 12.91
CA ALA A 100 -12.01 -11.44 11.44
C ALA A 100 -13.32 -11.99 10.85
N ALA A 101 -13.85 -11.31 9.84
CA ALA A 101 -14.80 -11.86 8.89
C ALA A 101 -13.98 -12.40 7.71
N GLU A 102 -14.17 -13.65 7.34
CA GLU A 102 -13.45 -14.25 6.22
C GLU A 102 -14.02 -13.74 4.89
N GLY A 103 -13.23 -12.94 4.15
CA GLY A 103 -13.57 -12.55 2.77
C GLY A 103 -13.39 -11.07 2.49
N ASP A 104 -14.46 -10.44 2.01
CA ASP A 104 -14.47 -9.06 1.54
C ASP A 104 -15.50 -8.19 2.29
N ALA A 105 -15.79 -7.01 1.75
CA ALA A 105 -16.77 -6.09 2.36
C ALA A 105 -18.17 -6.73 2.53
N ALA A 106 -18.58 -7.65 1.65
CA ALA A 106 -19.84 -8.36 1.80
C ALA A 106 -19.78 -9.33 2.99
N ALA A 107 -18.70 -10.11 3.10
CA ALA A 107 -18.49 -10.99 4.26
C ALA A 107 -18.45 -10.22 5.58
N LEU A 108 -17.85 -9.02 5.60
CA LEU A 108 -17.87 -8.15 6.76
C LEU A 108 -19.28 -7.66 7.12
N ALA A 109 -20.13 -7.40 6.13
CA ALA A 109 -21.53 -7.02 6.38
C ALA A 109 -22.37 -8.19 6.91
N GLU A 110 -22.15 -9.40 6.39
CA GLU A 110 -22.77 -10.63 6.89
C GLU A 110 -22.36 -10.90 8.34
N ALA A 111 -21.06 -10.84 8.64
CA ALA A 111 -20.55 -11.04 10.00
C ALA A 111 -21.12 -10.02 11.00
N ALA A 112 -21.25 -8.75 10.61
CA ALA A 112 -21.88 -7.74 11.45
C ALA A 112 -23.36 -8.09 11.72
N THR A 113 -24.09 -8.54 10.70
CA THR A 113 -25.51 -8.89 10.81
C THR A 113 -25.74 -10.13 11.68
N ALA A 114 -24.83 -11.10 11.59
CA ALA A 114 -24.92 -12.33 12.39
C ALA A 114 -24.56 -12.13 13.87
N THR A 115 -23.84 -11.06 14.23
CA THR A 115 -23.22 -10.95 15.56
C THR A 115 -23.57 -9.68 16.33
N LEU A 116 -24.21 -8.69 15.68
CA LEU A 116 -24.55 -7.40 16.29
C LEU A 116 -26.04 -7.12 16.16
N ASP A 117 -26.59 -6.37 17.11
CA ASP A 117 -27.99 -5.96 17.10
C ASP A 117 -28.13 -4.55 16.50
N PRO A 118 -28.87 -4.36 15.38
CA PRO A 118 -29.14 -3.04 14.81
C PRO A 118 -29.72 -2.00 15.80
N ALA A 119 -30.42 -2.44 16.83
CA ALA A 119 -31.00 -1.57 17.86
C ALA A 119 -29.97 -1.10 18.91
N ALA A 120 -28.93 -1.90 19.18
CA ALA A 120 -27.95 -1.67 20.25
C ALA A 120 -27.04 -0.45 20.06
N GLY A 121 -27.03 0.17 18.87
CA GLY A 121 -26.27 1.39 18.62
C GLY A 121 -25.80 1.52 17.18
N PRO A 122 -25.12 2.62 16.82
CA PRO A 122 -24.53 2.74 15.49
C PRO A 122 -23.25 1.92 15.35
N LEU A 123 -22.95 1.52 14.12
CA LEU A 123 -21.67 0.96 13.70
C LEU A 123 -20.72 2.08 13.28
N LEU A 124 -19.48 2.06 13.77
CA LEU A 124 -18.42 2.94 13.31
C LEU A 124 -17.69 2.26 12.14
N LEU A 125 -17.87 2.77 10.93
CA LEU A 125 -17.15 2.28 9.75
C LEU A 125 -15.94 3.18 9.46
N ALA A 126 -14.74 2.68 9.77
CA ALA A 126 -13.48 3.37 9.51
C ALA A 126 -13.01 3.11 8.07
N VAL A 127 -12.79 4.18 7.30
CA VAL A 127 -12.53 4.12 5.86
C VAL A 127 -11.48 5.13 5.42
N GLY A 128 -10.90 4.89 4.25
CA GLY A 128 -10.17 5.92 3.52
C GLY A 128 -11.09 6.94 2.88
N CYS A 129 -10.57 8.13 2.58
CA CYS A 129 -11.28 9.13 1.79
C CYS A 129 -11.76 8.55 0.45
N GLY A 130 -13.05 8.70 0.13
CA GLY A 130 -13.66 8.13 -1.08
C GLY A 130 -14.09 6.65 -0.99
N TYR A 131 -13.84 5.96 0.12
CA TYR A 131 -14.18 4.53 0.28
C TYR A 131 -15.36 4.28 1.24
N GLY A 132 -15.90 3.06 1.18
CA GLY A 132 -16.86 2.48 2.12
C GLY A 132 -18.30 2.98 2.01
N ALA A 133 -18.65 3.72 0.94
CA ALA A 133 -20.03 4.14 0.69
C ALA A 133 -20.96 2.94 0.47
N GLU A 134 -20.52 1.98 -0.35
CA GLU A 134 -21.31 0.78 -0.68
C GLU A 134 -21.49 -0.14 0.53
N LEU A 135 -20.42 -0.40 1.29
CA LEU A 135 -20.50 -1.15 2.56
C LEU A 135 -21.43 -0.46 3.57
N ALA A 136 -21.34 0.87 3.71
CA ALA A 136 -22.26 1.61 4.58
C ALA A 136 -23.72 1.47 4.12
N ALA A 137 -23.98 1.54 2.81
CA ALA A 137 -25.32 1.35 2.26
C ALA A 137 -25.82 -0.09 2.48
N ALA A 138 -24.97 -1.09 2.30
CA ALA A 138 -25.30 -2.49 2.51
C ALA A 138 -25.64 -2.81 3.98
N LEU A 139 -24.93 -2.23 4.93
CA LEU A 139 -25.23 -2.36 6.36
C LEU A 139 -26.51 -1.61 6.75
N ARG A 140 -26.77 -0.42 6.18
CA ARG A 140 -28.01 0.33 6.40
C ARG A 140 -29.25 -0.41 5.89
N ARG A 141 -29.16 -1.09 4.75
CA ARG A 141 -30.23 -1.96 4.23
C ARG A 141 -30.55 -3.12 5.18
N ARG A 142 -29.60 -3.52 6.03
CA ARG A 142 -29.76 -4.54 7.07
C ARG A 142 -30.19 -3.96 8.43
N GLY A 143 -30.65 -2.71 8.45
CA GLY A 143 -31.21 -2.05 9.64
C GLY A 143 -30.19 -1.30 10.51
N PHE A 144 -28.89 -1.41 10.25
CA PHE A 144 -27.88 -0.74 11.07
C PHE A 144 -27.82 0.77 10.82
N ARG A 145 -27.70 1.55 11.90
CA ARG A 145 -27.21 2.92 11.80
C ARG A 145 -25.70 2.88 11.55
N VAL A 146 -25.22 3.43 10.44
CA VAL A 146 -23.79 3.43 10.10
C VAL A 146 -23.21 4.83 10.09
N ILE A 147 -22.20 5.02 10.93
CA ILE A 147 -21.40 6.23 11.03
C ILE A 147 -20.09 5.98 10.30
N ARG A 148 -19.99 6.51 9.08
CA ARG A 148 -18.76 6.45 8.29
C ARG A 148 -17.78 7.51 8.80
N ARG A 149 -16.53 7.11 9.03
CA ARG A 149 -15.43 8.03 9.39
C ARG A 149 -14.25 7.82 8.47
N VAL A 150 -13.85 8.91 7.81
CA VAL A 150 -12.60 8.97 7.08
C VAL A 150 -11.50 9.02 8.14
N THR A 151 -10.69 7.97 8.24
CA THR A 151 -9.58 7.87 9.20
C THR A 151 -8.23 8.13 8.54
N TYR A 152 -8.17 7.97 7.22
CA TYR A 152 -7.00 8.30 6.43
C TYR A 152 -7.39 8.88 5.07
N ALA A 153 -6.50 9.69 4.51
CA ALA A 153 -6.51 10.07 3.12
C ALA A 153 -5.26 9.52 2.44
N ALA A 154 -5.39 9.06 1.20
CA ALA A 154 -4.23 8.82 0.37
C ALA A 154 -3.91 10.13 -0.35
N ALA A 155 -2.81 10.79 0.04
CA ALA A 155 -2.32 12.00 -0.59
C ALA A 155 -1.13 11.70 -1.51
N PRO A 156 -0.95 12.41 -2.62
CA PRO A 156 0.27 12.32 -3.42
C PRO A 156 1.51 12.64 -2.57
N ALA A 157 2.60 11.89 -2.76
CA ALA A 157 3.89 12.30 -2.24
C ALA A 157 4.33 13.62 -2.92
N THR A 158 4.97 14.50 -2.15
CA THR A 158 5.43 15.83 -2.60
C THR A 158 6.93 15.87 -2.94
N ALA A 159 7.67 14.83 -2.56
CA ALA A 159 9.09 14.66 -2.85
C ALA A 159 9.45 13.16 -2.90
N LEU A 160 10.55 12.84 -3.58
CA LEU A 160 11.17 11.51 -3.46
C LEU A 160 11.83 11.39 -2.08
N PRO A 161 11.69 10.25 -1.38
CA PRO A 161 12.41 10.02 -0.13
C PRO A 161 13.93 10.15 -0.31
N PRO A 162 14.69 10.64 0.69
CA PRO A 162 16.13 10.81 0.58
C PRO A 162 16.90 9.56 0.11
N PRO A 163 16.58 8.33 0.57
CA PRO A 163 17.25 7.12 0.07
C PRO A 163 17.01 6.88 -1.43
N ALA A 164 15.79 7.11 -1.92
CA ALA A 164 15.45 6.99 -3.33
C ALA A 164 16.17 8.05 -4.18
N LEU A 165 16.22 9.28 -3.69
CA LEU A 165 16.91 10.38 -4.37
C LEU A 165 18.42 10.09 -4.52
N ALA A 166 19.06 9.61 -3.45
CA ALA A 166 20.48 9.25 -3.46
C ALA A 166 20.75 8.08 -4.42
N ALA A 167 19.91 7.05 -4.42
CA ALA A 167 20.06 5.89 -5.30
C ALA A 167 19.86 6.23 -6.78
N LEU A 168 18.87 7.07 -7.10
CA LEU A 168 18.65 7.55 -8.47
C LEU A 168 19.83 8.39 -8.98
N ARG A 169 20.36 9.30 -8.15
CA ARG A 169 21.53 10.12 -8.51
C ARG A 169 22.79 9.28 -8.71
N ALA A 170 22.96 8.23 -7.92
CA ALA A 170 24.05 7.28 -8.05
C ALA A 170 23.84 6.28 -9.20
N GLY A 171 22.73 6.33 -9.94
CA GLY A 171 22.42 5.40 -11.03
C GLY A 171 22.19 3.95 -10.57
N ARG A 172 21.98 3.70 -9.27
CA ARG A 172 21.88 2.34 -8.69
C ARG A 172 20.54 1.66 -8.94
N ILE A 173 19.50 2.45 -9.25
CA ILE A 173 18.16 1.93 -9.52
C ILE A 173 18.10 1.43 -10.96
N THR A 174 17.81 0.15 -11.15
CA THR A 174 17.70 -0.49 -12.48
C THR A 174 16.29 -0.98 -12.79
N ALA A 175 15.40 -0.99 -11.80
CA ALA A 175 13.99 -1.30 -11.99
C ALA A 175 13.07 -0.41 -11.12
N ALA A 176 11.85 -0.16 -11.58
CA ALA A 176 10.81 0.52 -10.82
C ALA A 176 9.45 -0.18 -10.99
N LEU A 177 8.74 -0.38 -9.87
CA LEU A 177 7.48 -1.14 -9.82
C LEU A 177 6.26 -0.21 -9.68
N PHE A 178 5.24 -0.40 -10.52
CA PHE A 178 4.06 0.46 -10.62
C PHE A 178 2.74 -0.31 -10.55
N THR A 179 1.84 0.13 -9.66
CA THR A 179 0.54 -0.53 -9.41
C THR A 179 -0.68 0.28 -9.82
N SER A 180 -0.51 1.54 -10.24
CA SER A 180 -1.64 2.36 -10.70
C SER A 180 -1.22 3.50 -11.63
N PRO A 181 -2.10 3.94 -12.55
CA PRO A 181 -1.83 5.10 -13.40
C PRO A 181 -1.66 6.40 -12.60
N ARG A 182 -2.36 6.53 -11.46
CA ARG A 182 -2.22 7.69 -10.58
C ARG A 182 -0.82 7.71 -9.92
N GLY A 183 -0.37 6.58 -9.39
CA GLY A 183 0.97 6.46 -8.80
C GLY A 183 2.07 6.73 -9.82
N ALA A 184 1.95 6.16 -11.03
CA ALA A 184 2.91 6.40 -12.12
C ALA A 184 3.05 7.89 -12.46
N ARG A 185 1.93 8.62 -12.63
CA ARG A 185 1.95 10.07 -12.89
C ARG A 185 2.66 10.86 -11.78
N ILE A 186 2.40 10.51 -10.52
CA ILE A 186 3.04 11.18 -9.38
C ILE A 186 4.55 10.91 -9.40
N THR A 187 4.98 9.65 -9.55
CA THR A 187 6.41 9.32 -9.65
C THR A 187 7.10 10.06 -10.80
N ILE A 188 6.46 10.14 -11.98
CA ILE A 188 6.99 10.91 -13.12
C ILE A 188 7.15 12.40 -12.77
N ALA A 189 6.14 12.99 -12.13
CA ALA A 189 6.20 14.39 -11.69
C ALA A 189 7.34 14.61 -10.68
N LEU A 190 7.50 13.70 -9.72
CA LEU A 190 8.56 13.77 -8.71
C LEU A 190 9.95 13.60 -9.33
N LEU A 191 10.12 12.70 -10.31
CA LEU A 191 11.37 12.55 -11.06
C LEU A 191 11.72 13.84 -11.83
N ARG A 192 10.74 14.47 -12.48
CA ARG A 192 10.92 15.75 -13.18
C ARG A 192 11.28 16.88 -12.21
N GLN A 193 10.55 17.01 -11.11
CA GLN A 193 10.80 18.01 -10.07
C GLN A 193 12.20 17.88 -9.48
N ALA A 194 12.71 16.65 -9.35
CA ALA A 194 14.06 16.39 -8.85
C ALA A 194 15.18 16.52 -9.91
N GLY A 195 14.85 16.85 -11.17
CA GLY A 195 15.81 16.89 -12.28
C GLY A 195 16.32 15.51 -12.73
N LEU A 196 15.60 14.44 -12.40
CA LEU A 196 16.01 13.03 -12.60
C LEU A 196 15.22 12.32 -13.69
N ALA A 197 14.49 13.04 -14.54
CA ALA A 197 13.73 12.45 -15.64
C ALA A 197 14.60 11.61 -16.60
N ALA A 198 15.86 12.00 -16.80
CA ALA A 198 16.80 11.28 -17.65
C ALA A 198 17.24 9.93 -17.04
N ALA A 199 17.18 9.76 -15.72
CA ALA A 199 17.53 8.51 -15.04
C ALA A 199 16.60 7.34 -15.48
N ALA A 200 15.40 7.65 -15.97
CA ALA A 200 14.48 6.64 -16.53
C ALA A 200 15.13 5.78 -17.62
N ARG A 201 16.08 6.31 -18.39
CA ARG A 201 16.77 5.58 -19.48
C ARG A 201 17.53 4.34 -19.00
N GLY A 202 17.92 4.29 -17.73
CA GLY A 202 18.58 3.13 -17.12
C GLY A 202 17.63 2.23 -16.32
N ILE A 203 16.33 2.55 -16.27
CA ILE A 203 15.37 1.89 -15.38
C ILE A 203 14.34 1.13 -16.20
N ARG A 204 14.18 -0.17 -15.91
CA ARG A 204 13.06 -0.99 -16.38
C ARG A 204 11.80 -0.63 -15.59
N ALA A 205 10.75 -0.18 -16.28
CA ALA A 205 9.47 0.11 -15.64
C ALA A 205 8.55 -1.12 -15.72
N ILE A 206 8.19 -1.69 -14.57
CA ILE A 206 7.34 -2.88 -14.51
C ILE A 206 6.00 -2.49 -13.90
N ALA A 207 4.94 -2.72 -14.67
CA ALA A 207 3.58 -2.35 -14.29
C ALA A 207 2.65 -3.56 -14.18
N ILE A 208 1.55 -3.42 -13.43
CA ILE A 208 0.55 -4.50 -13.32
C ILE A 208 -0.45 -4.53 -14.49
N SER A 209 -0.43 -3.54 -15.39
CA SER A 209 -1.37 -3.48 -16.51
C SER A 209 -0.90 -2.57 -17.66
N PRO A 210 -1.35 -2.81 -18.91
CA PRO A 210 -1.01 -1.98 -20.07
C PRO A 210 -1.36 -0.50 -19.91
N ARG A 211 -2.49 -0.19 -19.26
CA ARG A 211 -2.92 1.19 -18.98
C ARG A 211 -1.88 2.00 -18.19
N ILE A 212 -1.14 1.34 -17.30
CA ILE A 212 -0.07 1.99 -16.55
C ILE A 212 1.15 2.19 -17.45
N ALA A 213 1.48 1.23 -18.31
CA ALA A 213 2.57 1.35 -19.29
C ALA A 213 2.36 2.54 -20.24
N GLU A 214 1.13 2.75 -20.72
CA GLU A 214 0.77 3.94 -21.50
C GLU A 214 1.05 5.25 -20.74
N THR A 215 0.73 5.27 -19.45
CA THR A 215 1.01 6.42 -18.57
C THR A 215 2.52 6.66 -18.41
N LEU A 216 3.31 5.59 -18.42
CA LEU A 216 4.76 5.64 -18.23
C LEU A 216 5.51 6.10 -19.48
N ALA A 217 4.92 5.98 -20.67
CA ALA A 217 5.53 6.31 -21.97
C ALA A 217 5.99 7.78 -22.11
N VAL A 218 5.59 8.67 -21.20
CA VAL A 218 6.02 10.08 -21.17
C VAL A 218 7.46 10.29 -20.69
N LEU A 219 8.12 9.25 -20.18
CA LEU A 219 9.55 9.23 -19.87
C LEU A 219 10.25 8.12 -20.68
N PRO A 220 11.54 8.30 -21.03
CA PRO A 220 12.28 7.33 -21.84
C PRO A 220 12.79 6.19 -20.96
N TRP A 221 11.90 5.31 -20.48
CA TRP A 221 12.29 4.14 -19.69
C TRP A 221 13.16 3.16 -20.51
N ALA A 222 14.06 2.42 -19.86
CA ALA A 222 14.91 1.43 -20.54
C ALA A 222 14.08 0.34 -21.23
N SER A 223 13.04 -0.13 -20.54
CA SER A 223 11.97 -0.97 -21.06
C SER A 223 10.71 -0.73 -20.25
N THR A 224 9.55 -1.09 -20.80
CA THR A 224 8.30 -1.12 -20.05
C THR A 224 7.65 -2.48 -20.20
N ASP A 225 7.41 -3.15 -19.06
CA ASP A 225 6.88 -4.51 -18.98
C ASP A 225 5.56 -4.53 -18.19
N CYS A 226 4.69 -5.49 -18.51
CA CYS A 226 3.46 -5.73 -17.75
C CYS A 226 3.41 -7.14 -17.16
N THR A 227 2.74 -7.30 -16.03
CA THR A 227 2.32 -8.62 -15.53
C THR A 227 1.15 -9.16 -16.36
N ALA A 228 0.97 -10.49 -16.39
CA ALA A 228 -0.09 -11.13 -17.17
C ALA A 228 -1.51 -10.78 -16.68
N ARG A 229 -1.65 -10.42 -15.40
CA ARG A 229 -2.89 -10.02 -14.74
C ARG A 229 -2.60 -8.90 -13.74
N PRO A 230 -3.59 -8.07 -13.37
CA PRO A 230 -3.42 -6.91 -12.49
C PRO A 230 -3.27 -7.32 -11.00
N ASP A 231 -2.24 -8.11 -10.71
CA ASP A 231 -1.91 -8.58 -9.37
C ASP A 231 -0.51 -8.08 -8.96
N PRO A 232 -0.42 -7.20 -7.95
CA PRO A 232 0.85 -6.71 -7.42
C PRO A 232 1.82 -7.80 -6.94
N ALA A 233 1.33 -8.98 -6.54
CA ALA A 233 2.18 -10.09 -6.10
C ALA A 233 3.04 -10.66 -7.24
N LEU A 234 2.67 -10.40 -8.51
CA LEU A 234 3.41 -10.85 -9.68
C LEU A 234 4.56 -9.91 -10.07
N LEU A 235 4.63 -8.70 -9.51
CA LEU A 235 5.67 -7.72 -9.86
C LEU A 235 7.09 -8.20 -9.55
N PRO A 236 7.41 -8.75 -8.36
CA PRO A 236 8.77 -9.17 -8.04
C PRO A 236 9.29 -10.25 -8.99
N ALA A 237 8.44 -11.19 -9.41
CA ALA A 237 8.83 -12.25 -10.35
C ALA A 237 9.26 -11.72 -11.73
N ARG A 238 8.77 -10.55 -12.15
CA ARG A 238 9.17 -9.90 -13.42
C ARG A 238 10.55 -9.25 -13.36
N LEU A 239 11.11 -9.05 -12.17
CA LEU A 239 12.47 -8.55 -12.02
C LEU A 239 13.50 -9.57 -12.52
N GLY A 240 13.25 -10.87 -12.26
CA GLY A 240 14.26 -11.92 -12.40
C GLY A 240 15.34 -11.82 -11.30
N PRO A 241 16.42 -12.61 -11.38
CA PRO A 241 17.57 -12.39 -10.52
C PRO A 241 18.23 -11.03 -10.84
N PRO A 242 18.86 -10.38 -9.85
CA PRO A 242 19.60 -9.15 -10.10
C PRO A 242 20.76 -9.40 -11.08
N PRO A 243 21.07 -8.43 -11.96
CA PRO A 243 22.23 -8.53 -12.83
C PRO A 243 23.53 -8.61 -11.99
N VAL A 244 24.44 -9.50 -12.41
CA VAL A 244 25.74 -9.77 -11.76
C VAL A 244 26.77 -8.69 -12.11
#